data_AF-A0A947C1G8-F1
#
_entry.id   AF-A0A947C1G8-F1
#
_cell.length_a   1.000
_cell.length_b   1.000
_cell.length_c   1.000
_cell.angle_alpha   90.00
_cell.angle_beta   90.00
_cell.angle_gamma   90.00
#
_symmetry.space_group_name_H-M   'P 1'
#
loop_
_entity.id
_entity.type
_entity.pdbx_description
1 polymer ?
#
loop_
_entity_poly.entity_id
_entity_poly.type
_entity_poly.pdbx_seq_one_letter_code
_entity_poly.pdbx_strand_id
1 'polypeptide(L)'
;MATIGRWTGGTIGSLVPTTSWAAPNGLFPTQNRNDSSAYSFTSSTSTLTLPSTDLADGYLIRATVEYHYSAASTVQLMNFQAKIIQASGTGNFVSPQVSGTHYDGGEDRIFLHVVAFVDNPSAAATFQFQWQRFTKNAPAATNGTVNSAIEVVPFYYSNIGMYSEATTVNDFNTTTTEVVTLGTTVTESDTNAIQIASNVVTVKGNNKRYFVIGSMYMEGVVYGATHQSRTISLEKDGT
;
A
#
# COMPACT_ATOMS: atom_id res chain seq x y z
N MET A 1 16.84 7.94 -16.98
CA MET A 1 16.86 7.30 -15.65
C MET A 1 15.53 7.64 -14.98
N ALA A 2 14.86 6.71 -14.30
CA ALA A 2 13.57 7.01 -13.65
C ALA A 2 13.79 8.01 -12.50
N THR A 3 12.98 9.08 -12.47
CA THR A 3 13.04 10.13 -11.44
C THR A 3 12.39 9.60 -10.16
N ILE A 4 13.15 9.19 -9.16
CA ILE A 4 12.60 8.55 -7.94
C ILE A 4 12.52 9.54 -6.79
N GLY A 5 11.44 9.49 -6.01
CA GLY A 5 11.32 10.15 -4.71
C GLY A 5 11.27 9.14 -3.57
N ARG A 6 11.94 9.43 -2.45
CA ARG A 6 11.94 8.61 -1.24
C ARG A 6 12.10 9.46 0.01
N TRP A 7 11.19 9.25 0.96
CA TRP A 7 11.25 9.80 2.31
C TRP A 7 11.24 8.67 3.33
N THR A 8 11.97 8.84 4.42
CA THR A 8 12.16 7.81 5.44
C THR A 8 11.97 8.39 6.83
N GLY A 9 11.59 7.54 7.78
CA GLY A 9 11.56 7.82 9.21
C GLY A 9 12.17 6.69 10.02
N GLY A 10 12.50 7.02 11.28
CA GLY A 10 13.11 6.09 12.23
C GLY A 10 12.26 5.94 13.49
N THR A 11 12.90 5.63 14.62
CA THR A 11 12.20 5.38 15.87
C THR A 11 11.48 6.65 16.38
N ILE A 12 10.15 6.65 16.34
CA ILE A 12 9.27 7.72 16.80
C ILE A 12 8.39 7.17 17.92
N GLY A 13 8.80 7.34 19.18
CA GLY A 13 8.18 6.67 20.33
C GLY A 13 6.77 7.13 20.71
N SER A 14 6.29 8.28 20.23
CA SER A 14 4.99 8.85 20.58
C SER A 14 3.96 8.84 19.44
N LEU A 15 4.34 8.37 18.25
CA LEU A 15 3.47 8.41 17.09
C LEU A 15 2.66 7.12 17.01
N VAL A 16 1.40 7.21 17.44
CA VAL A 16 0.47 6.07 17.53
C VAL A 16 -0.75 6.36 16.62
N PRO A 17 -1.20 5.40 15.79
CA PRO A 17 -2.44 5.58 15.04
C PRO A 17 -3.64 5.71 15.97
N THR A 18 -4.57 6.56 15.57
CA THR A 18 -5.86 6.70 16.27
C THR A 18 -6.85 5.66 15.76
N THR A 19 -8.04 5.62 16.35
CA THR A 19 -9.15 4.74 15.94
C THR A 19 -9.92 5.28 14.72
N SER A 20 -9.33 6.22 14.00
CA SER A 20 -9.91 6.82 12.81
C SER A 20 -8.82 7.07 11.78
N TRP A 21 -9.16 6.97 10.50
CA TRP A 21 -8.23 7.27 9.42
C TRP A 21 -7.67 8.68 9.56
N ALA A 22 -6.36 8.77 9.74
CA ALA A 22 -5.64 10.03 9.80
C ALA A 22 -4.27 9.88 9.16
N ALA A 23 -3.78 10.97 8.57
CA ALA A 23 -2.39 11.05 8.18
C ALA A 23 -1.50 11.21 9.41
N PRO A 24 -0.46 10.39 9.58
CA PRO A 24 0.48 10.61 10.66
C PRO A 24 1.33 11.85 10.41
N ASN A 25 1.55 12.62 11.48
CA ASN A 25 2.45 13.76 11.47
C ASN A 25 3.88 13.29 11.73
N GLY A 26 4.76 13.49 10.75
CA GLY A 26 6.19 13.24 10.92
C GLY A 26 6.59 11.77 10.77
N LEU A 27 5.76 10.92 10.17
CA LEU A 27 6.10 9.50 9.94
C LEU A 27 7.25 9.34 8.95
N PHE A 28 7.34 10.21 7.93
CA PHE A 28 8.39 10.19 6.91
C PHE A 28 9.10 11.56 6.87
N PRO A 29 9.91 11.93 7.87
CA PRO A 29 10.45 13.28 8.01
C PRO A 29 11.64 13.57 7.09
N THR A 30 12.40 12.54 6.71
CA THR A 30 13.70 12.74 6.06
C THR A 30 13.60 12.45 4.58
N GLN A 31 13.90 13.44 3.73
CA GLN A 31 14.11 13.19 2.30
C GLN A 31 15.41 12.41 2.09
N ASN A 32 15.30 11.15 1.69
CA ASN A 32 16.45 10.30 1.36
C ASN A 32 16.85 10.49 -0.11
N ARG A 33 15.87 10.62 -1.01
CA ARG A 33 16.07 10.83 -2.45
C ARG A 33 14.93 11.65 -3.04
N ASN A 34 15.23 12.53 -3.97
CA ASN A 34 14.25 13.26 -4.78
C ASN A 34 14.92 13.72 -6.06
N ASP A 35 14.95 12.84 -7.06
CA ASP A 35 15.68 13.09 -8.30
C ASP A 35 15.12 14.33 -9.00
N SER A 36 16.00 15.21 -9.46
CA SER A 36 15.65 16.50 -10.08
C SER A 36 14.74 17.39 -9.23
N SER A 37 14.58 17.10 -7.92
CA SER A 37 13.59 17.75 -7.05
C SER A 37 12.16 17.72 -7.62
N ALA A 38 11.81 16.64 -8.34
CA ALA A 38 10.57 16.56 -9.10
C ALA A 38 9.32 16.49 -8.21
N TYR A 39 9.47 15.94 -7.01
CA TYR A 39 8.36 15.72 -6.08
C TYR A 39 8.43 16.67 -4.90
N SER A 40 7.28 16.97 -4.30
CA SER A 40 7.22 17.59 -2.98
C SER A 40 6.61 16.62 -1.97
N PHE A 41 7.04 16.70 -0.71
CA PHE A 41 6.49 15.88 0.36
C PHE A 41 6.33 16.68 1.65
N THR A 42 5.10 16.70 2.16
CA THR A 42 4.74 17.35 3.42
C THR A 42 4.65 16.30 4.52
N SER A 43 5.70 16.21 5.33
CA SER A 43 5.79 15.18 6.38
C SER A 43 4.74 15.31 7.48
N SER A 44 4.31 16.53 7.80
CA SER A 44 3.30 16.78 8.83
C SER A 44 1.91 16.22 8.47
N THR A 45 1.68 15.96 7.19
CA THR A 45 0.44 15.38 6.67
C THR A 45 0.70 14.12 5.86
N SER A 46 1.91 13.54 5.90
CA SER A 46 2.33 12.39 5.10
C SER A 46 1.86 12.44 3.64
N THR A 47 1.98 13.61 3.01
CA THR A 47 1.40 13.90 1.70
C THR A 47 2.48 14.08 0.65
N LEU A 48 2.44 13.26 -0.39
CA LEU A 48 3.24 13.38 -1.61
C LEU A 48 2.51 14.26 -2.63
N THR A 49 3.24 15.13 -3.32
CA THR A 49 2.76 15.92 -4.46
C THR A 49 3.58 15.56 -5.70
N LEU A 50 2.87 15.20 -6.78
CA LEU A 50 3.49 14.92 -8.08
C LEU A 50 3.99 16.21 -8.78
N PRO A 51 4.86 16.09 -9.78
CA PRO A 51 5.32 17.23 -10.58
C PRO A 51 4.15 18.03 -11.19
N SER A 52 4.37 19.32 -11.46
CA SER A 52 3.40 20.17 -12.16
C SER A 52 3.48 20.05 -13.69
N THR A 53 4.58 19.53 -14.23
CA THR A 53 4.82 19.30 -15.66
C THR A 53 5.58 17.99 -15.87
N ASP A 54 5.71 17.57 -17.13
CA ASP A 54 6.53 16.41 -17.53
C ASP A 54 6.18 15.12 -16.79
N LEU A 55 4.87 14.90 -16.62
CA LEU A 55 4.34 13.73 -15.93
C LEU A 55 4.68 12.44 -16.69
N ALA A 56 5.00 11.39 -15.92
CA ALA A 56 5.00 10.02 -16.42
C ALA A 56 3.57 9.52 -16.69
N ASP A 57 3.45 8.43 -17.45
CA ASP A 57 2.16 7.81 -17.78
C ASP A 57 1.44 7.35 -16.50
N GLY A 58 2.19 6.85 -15.52
CA GLY A 58 1.68 6.53 -14.19
C GLY A 58 2.75 6.55 -13.12
N TYR A 59 2.33 6.43 -11.85
CA TYR A 59 3.23 6.41 -10.70
C TYR A 59 2.85 5.30 -9.73
N LEU A 60 3.86 4.52 -9.35
CA LEU A 60 3.79 3.59 -8.23
C LEU A 60 4.20 4.32 -6.95
N ILE A 61 3.33 4.28 -5.95
CA ILE A 61 3.58 4.82 -4.62
C ILE A 61 3.62 3.65 -3.64
N ARG A 62 4.71 3.51 -2.91
CA ARG A 62 4.90 2.45 -1.93
C ARG A 62 5.19 3.05 -0.57
N ALA A 63 4.40 2.69 0.44
CA ALA A 63 4.68 3.03 1.82
C ALA A 63 4.95 1.76 2.63
N THR A 64 5.98 1.80 3.47
CA THR A 64 6.38 0.73 4.36
C THR A 64 6.49 1.28 5.77
N VAL A 65 5.99 0.54 6.75
CA VAL A 65 6.04 0.91 8.16
C VAL A 65 6.35 -0.33 8.97
N GLU A 66 7.37 -0.23 9.80
CA GLU A 66 7.63 -1.14 10.91
C GLU A 66 7.21 -0.44 12.20
N TYR A 67 6.29 -1.06 12.92
CA TYR A 67 5.80 -0.55 14.19
C TYR A 67 6.19 -1.51 15.31
N HIS A 68 6.80 -0.98 16.36
CA HIS A 68 7.07 -1.74 17.56
C HIS A 68 5.99 -1.48 18.59
N TYR A 69 5.41 -2.55 19.10
CA TYR A 69 4.38 -2.54 20.10
C TYR A 69 4.81 -3.42 21.28
N SER A 70 5.05 -2.78 22.44
CA SER A 70 5.16 -3.53 23.70
C SER A 70 3.83 -3.47 24.45
N ALA A 71 3.14 -4.60 24.55
CA ALA A 71 2.12 -4.79 25.57
C ALA A 71 2.75 -5.33 26.86
N ALA A 72 2.19 -4.95 28.01
CA ALA A 72 2.52 -5.56 29.30
C ALA A 72 1.84 -6.92 29.52
N SER A 73 1.01 -7.41 28.59
CA SER A 73 0.29 -8.69 28.73
C SER A 73 0.10 -9.45 27.41
N THR A 74 0.02 -10.77 27.53
CA THR A 74 0.03 -11.79 26.47
C THR A 74 -1.29 -11.95 25.69
N VAL A 75 -2.26 -11.04 25.84
CA VAL A 75 -3.63 -11.22 25.30
C VAL A 75 -4.15 -9.97 24.60
N GLN A 76 -3.31 -9.26 23.84
CA GLN A 76 -3.72 -8.01 23.22
C GLN A 76 -3.48 -7.99 21.72
N LEU A 77 -4.59 -7.89 21.00
CA LEU A 77 -4.64 -7.70 19.56
C LEU A 77 -4.46 -6.21 19.26
N MET A 78 -3.34 -5.82 18.64
CA MET A 78 -3.30 -4.55 17.91
C MET A 78 -3.39 -4.85 16.41
N ASN A 79 -4.49 -4.42 15.82
CA ASN A 79 -4.72 -4.46 14.37
C ASN A 79 -4.49 -3.04 13.84
N PHE A 80 -3.40 -2.87 13.10
CA PHE A 80 -3.10 -1.66 12.34
C PHE A 80 -3.66 -1.81 10.95
N GLN A 81 -4.20 -0.71 10.44
CA GLN A 81 -4.60 -0.60 9.05
C GLN A 81 -3.93 0.61 8.42
N ALA A 82 -3.53 0.49 7.17
CA ALA A 82 -2.93 1.56 6.40
C ALA A 82 -3.47 1.58 4.97
N LYS A 83 -3.49 2.77 4.36
CA LYS A 83 -3.87 2.98 2.96
C LYS A 83 -3.21 4.24 2.43
N ILE A 84 -3.18 4.37 1.11
CA ILE A 84 -2.89 5.63 0.44
C ILE A 84 -4.19 6.09 -0.22
N ILE A 85 -4.51 7.38 -0.08
CA ILE A 85 -5.62 7.98 -0.79
C ILE A 85 -5.10 9.01 -1.79
N GLN A 86 -5.81 9.19 -2.90
CA GLN A 86 -5.67 10.38 -3.71
C GLN A 86 -6.39 11.54 -3.01
N ALA A 87 -5.62 12.46 -2.44
CA ALA A 87 -6.14 13.57 -1.64
C ALA A 87 -6.58 14.76 -2.52
N SER A 88 -5.97 14.93 -3.70
CA SER A 88 -6.39 15.91 -4.71
C SER A 88 -5.92 15.52 -6.12
N GLY A 89 -6.45 16.23 -7.11
CA GLY A 89 -6.18 15.96 -8.53
C GLY A 89 -7.06 14.85 -9.11
N THR A 90 -6.73 14.42 -10.32
CA THR A 90 -7.42 13.34 -11.04
C THR A 90 -6.46 12.24 -11.48
N GLY A 91 -7.00 11.12 -11.96
CA GLY A 91 -6.24 9.95 -12.42
C GLY A 91 -7.01 8.67 -12.11
N ASN A 92 -6.71 7.58 -12.83
CA ASN A 92 -7.23 6.26 -12.51
C ASN A 92 -6.41 5.71 -11.34
N PHE A 93 -7.02 5.52 -10.17
CA PHE A 93 -6.31 5.23 -8.92
C PHE A 93 -6.73 3.90 -8.31
N VAL A 94 -5.74 3.08 -7.96
CA VAL A 94 -5.92 1.85 -7.18
C VAL A 94 -4.98 1.89 -5.97
N SER A 95 -5.53 1.77 -4.77
CA SER A 95 -4.76 1.57 -3.54
C SER A 95 -5.52 0.62 -2.61
N PRO A 96 -5.06 -0.62 -2.47
CA PRO A 96 -5.64 -1.52 -1.49
C PRO A 96 -5.33 -1.03 -0.07
N GLN A 97 -6.29 -1.25 0.82
CA GLN A 97 -6.03 -1.15 2.25
C GLN A 97 -5.18 -2.36 2.67
N VAL A 98 -4.29 -2.17 3.63
CA VAL A 98 -3.53 -3.29 4.24
C VAL A 98 -3.74 -3.29 5.74
N SER A 99 -3.62 -4.46 6.34
CA SER A 99 -3.65 -4.66 7.79
C SER A 99 -2.45 -5.46 8.27
N GLY A 100 -2.07 -5.21 9.52
CA GLY A 100 -1.12 -6.02 10.26
C GLY A 100 -1.66 -6.26 11.67
N THR A 101 -1.69 -7.53 12.06
CA THR A 101 -2.09 -7.97 13.40
C THR A 101 -0.93 -8.74 14.05
N HIS A 102 -0.76 -8.61 15.36
CA HIS A 102 0.08 -9.50 16.15
C HIS A 102 -0.77 -10.18 17.24
N TYR A 103 -0.41 -11.41 17.61
CA TYR A 103 -1.16 -12.22 18.59
C TYR A 103 -0.28 -12.98 19.60
N ASP A 104 1.01 -12.67 19.72
CA ASP A 104 1.91 -13.42 20.61
C ASP A 104 2.82 -12.48 21.42
N GLY A 105 3.10 -12.85 22.67
CA GLY A 105 3.98 -12.10 23.57
C GLY A 105 5.48 -12.24 23.25
N GLY A 106 5.83 -13.03 22.23
CA GLY A 106 7.20 -13.21 21.75
C GLY A 106 7.62 -12.33 20.56
N GLU A 107 6.68 -11.71 19.85
CA GLU A 107 6.95 -10.83 18.70
C GLU A 107 6.25 -9.49 18.91
N ASP A 108 7.03 -8.42 18.88
CA ASP A 108 6.59 -7.06 19.19
C ASP A 108 6.49 -6.18 17.92
N ARG A 109 6.75 -6.75 16.72
CA ARG A 109 6.77 -6.01 15.45
C ARG A 109 5.55 -6.24 14.58
N ILE A 110 5.07 -5.16 13.99
CA ILE A 110 4.05 -5.14 12.95
C ILE A 110 4.65 -4.48 11.71
N PHE A 111 4.54 -5.14 10.56
CA PHE A 111 4.99 -4.64 9.28
C PHE A 111 3.80 -4.35 8.37
N LEU A 112 3.76 -3.14 7.81
CA LEU A 112 2.74 -2.72 6.85
C LEU A 112 3.44 -2.35 5.54
N HIS A 113 2.92 -2.88 4.42
CA HIS A 113 3.38 -2.56 3.08
C HIS A 113 2.18 -2.13 2.24
N VAL A 114 2.00 -0.82 2.08
CA VAL A 114 0.95 -0.25 1.24
C VAL A 114 1.51 0.03 -0.14
N VAL A 115 0.76 -0.35 -1.16
CA VAL A 115 1.05 -0.01 -2.55
C VAL A 115 -0.16 0.70 -3.14
N ALA A 116 0.11 1.74 -3.93
CA ALA A 116 -0.88 2.43 -4.73
C ALA A 116 -0.32 2.71 -6.12
N PHE A 117 -1.19 2.69 -7.12
CA PHE A 117 -0.84 3.08 -8.48
C PHE A 117 -1.84 4.11 -8.99
N VAL A 118 -1.32 5.14 -9.66
CA VAL A 118 -2.12 6.12 -10.40
C VAL A 118 -1.71 6.11 -11.87
N ASP A 119 -2.69 5.94 -12.76
CA ASP A 119 -2.58 6.10 -14.20
C ASP A 119 -3.14 7.46 -14.62
N ASN A 120 -2.46 8.09 -15.59
CA ASN A 120 -2.80 9.40 -16.15
C ASN A 120 -3.14 10.46 -15.08
N PRO A 121 -2.24 10.73 -14.11
CA PRO A 121 -2.51 11.68 -13.06
C PRO A 121 -2.57 13.12 -13.60
N SER A 122 -3.33 13.98 -12.93
CA SER A 122 -3.23 15.43 -13.17
C SER A 122 -1.94 16.02 -12.59
N ALA A 123 -1.51 17.15 -13.16
CA ALA A 123 -0.43 17.97 -12.61
C ALA A 123 -0.67 18.29 -11.12
N ALA A 124 0.38 18.21 -10.31
CA ALA A 124 0.34 18.47 -8.87
C ALA A 124 -0.72 17.66 -8.08
N ALA A 125 -1.15 16.50 -8.59
CA ALA A 125 -1.99 15.57 -7.83
C ALA A 125 -1.30 15.19 -6.52
N THR A 126 -2.08 15.01 -5.46
CA THR A 126 -1.56 14.69 -4.14
C THR A 126 -2.06 13.35 -3.62
N PHE A 127 -1.17 12.65 -2.93
CA PHE A 127 -1.42 11.33 -2.37
C PHE A 127 -1.01 11.31 -0.92
N GLN A 128 -1.93 10.86 -0.06
CA GLN A 128 -1.75 10.91 1.39
C GLN A 128 -1.73 9.50 1.96
N PHE A 129 -0.66 9.17 2.69
CA PHE A 129 -0.64 7.98 3.53
C PHE A 129 -1.51 8.22 4.76
N GLN A 130 -2.42 7.29 5.02
CA GLN A 130 -3.26 7.28 6.21
C GLN A 130 -3.14 5.94 6.92
N TRP A 131 -3.28 5.99 8.23
CA TRP A 131 -3.35 4.79 9.05
C TRP A 131 -4.45 4.92 10.11
N GLN A 132 -4.81 3.80 10.69
CA GLN A 132 -5.64 3.73 11.88
C GLN A 132 -5.34 2.43 12.63
N ARG A 133 -5.93 2.30 13.82
CA ARG A 133 -5.98 1.03 14.56
C ARG A 133 -7.42 0.64 14.87
N PHE A 134 -7.69 -0.66 14.93
CA PHE A 134 -9.02 -1.17 15.30
C PHE A 134 -9.29 -1.00 16.80
N THR A 135 -10.52 -0.63 17.14
CA THR A 135 -10.91 -0.05 18.45
C THR A 135 -11.12 -1.06 19.59
N LYS A 136 -11.04 -2.38 19.35
CA LYS A 136 -11.69 -3.32 20.28
C LYS A 136 -10.95 -3.57 21.60
N ASN A 137 -9.61 -3.49 21.67
CA ASN A 137 -8.85 -3.69 22.94
C ASN A 137 -7.40 -3.17 22.82
N ALA A 138 -7.14 -2.14 22.01
CA ALA A 138 -5.78 -1.64 21.86
C ALA A 138 -5.40 -0.80 23.10
N PRO A 139 -4.51 -1.28 24.00
CA PRO A 139 -3.99 -0.41 25.07
C PRO A 139 -3.29 0.81 24.47
N ALA A 140 -2.93 1.77 25.31
CA ALA A 140 -1.99 2.80 24.91
C ALA A 140 -0.69 2.11 24.46
N ALA A 141 -0.37 2.16 23.16
CA ALA A 141 0.92 1.71 22.69
C ALA A 141 1.97 2.58 23.39
N THR A 142 2.87 1.96 24.13
CA THR A 142 3.97 2.66 24.82
C THR A 142 5.16 2.91 23.91
N ASN A 143 5.22 2.18 22.78
CA ASN A 143 6.23 2.30 21.74
C ASN A 143 5.59 2.73 20.43
N GLY A 144 6.42 3.14 19.47
CA GLY A 144 5.97 3.67 18.19
C GLY A 144 6.72 3.09 16.98
N THR A 145 6.58 3.76 15.84
CA THR A 145 7.24 3.37 14.58
C THR A 145 8.74 3.23 14.79
N VAL A 146 9.35 2.16 14.28
CA VAL A 146 10.79 1.92 14.33
C VAL A 146 11.46 2.34 13.03
N ASN A 147 10.82 2.05 11.91
CA ASN A 147 11.29 2.38 10.58
C ASN A 147 10.09 2.63 9.67
N SER A 148 10.26 3.55 8.74
CA SER A 148 9.23 3.85 7.76
C SER A 148 9.87 4.39 6.48
N ALA A 149 9.25 4.10 5.34
CA ALA A 149 9.63 4.70 4.08
C ALA A 149 8.40 4.90 3.19
N ILE A 150 8.35 6.02 2.47
CA ILE A 150 7.44 6.23 1.35
C ILE A 150 8.25 6.57 0.10
N GLU A 151 7.93 5.90 -0.98
CA GLU A 151 8.65 5.94 -2.26
C GLU A 151 7.66 6.20 -3.39
N VAL A 152 8.11 6.95 -4.38
CA VAL A 152 7.40 7.18 -5.64
C VAL A 152 8.30 6.84 -6.81
N VAL A 153 7.76 6.06 -7.73
CA VAL A 153 8.45 5.58 -8.93
C VAL A 153 7.60 5.88 -10.16
N PRO A 154 8.11 6.65 -11.13
CA PRO A 154 7.42 6.92 -12.37
C PRO A 154 7.47 5.70 -13.29
N PHE A 155 6.37 5.45 -14.00
CA PHE A 155 6.22 4.40 -14.98
C PHE A 155 5.89 5.00 -16.34
N TYR A 156 6.59 4.50 -17.35
CA TYR A 156 6.32 4.82 -18.75
C TYR A 156 5.96 3.51 -19.45
N TYR A 157 4.74 3.39 -19.95
CA TYR A 157 4.20 2.14 -20.49
C TYR A 157 3.37 2.39 -21.75
N SER A 158 3.40 1.42 -22.65
CA SER A 158 2.56 1.47 -23.86
C SER A 158 1.12 1.07 -23.59
N ASN A 159 0.90 0.16 -22.63
CA ASN A 159 -0.43 -0.32 -22.27
C ASN A 159 -0.49 -0.62 -20.77
N ILE A 160 -1.66 -0.43 -20.18
CA ILE A 160 -1.96 -0.77 -18.79
C ILE A 160 -3.35 -1.38 -18.65
N GLY A 161 -3.44 -2.35 -17.74
CA GLY A 161 -4.71 -2.81 -17.16
C GLY A 161 -4.64 -2.61 -15.65
N MET A 162 -5.61 -1.90 -15.07
CA MET A 162 -5.78 -1.78 -13.62
C MET A 162 -7.14 -2.30 -13.23
N TYR A 163 -7.14 -3.07 -12.15
CA TYR A 163 -8.31 -3.78 -11.67
C TYR A 163 -8.39 -3.64 -10.14
N SER A 164 -9.60 -3.62 -9.62
CA SER A 164 -9.86 -3.71 -8.18
C SER A 164 -10.81 -4.87 -7.89
N GLU A 165 -10.73 -5.44 -6.70
CA GLU A 165 -11.67 -6.47 -6.25
C GLU A 165 -13.07 -5.88 -6.05
N ALA A 166 -14.12 -6.64 -6.37
CA ALA A 166 -15.51 -6.23 -6.12
C ALA A 166 -16.00 -6.61 -4.72
N THR A 167 -15.36 -7.56 -4.07
CA THR A 167 -15.84 -8.17 -2.81
C THR A 167 -14.68 -8.67 -1.98
N THR A 168 -14.72 -8.40 -0.67
CA THR A 168 -13.85 -9.01 0.34
C THR A 168 -14.03 -10.53 0.34
N VAL A 169 -13.01 -11.29 -0.08
CA VAL A 169 -13.00 -12.75 0.04
C VAL A 169 -12.59 -13.13 1.47
N ASN A 170 -13.34 -14.03 2.10
CA ASN A 170 -12.94 -14.63 3.38
C ASN A 170 -11.94 -15.75 3.09
N ASP A 171 -10.65 -15.43 3.11
CA ASP A 171 -9.52 -16.33 2.76
C ASP A 171 -9.21 -17.44 3.80
N PHE A 172 -10.15 -17.78 4.65
CA PHE A 172 -9.90 -18.68 5.78
C PHE A 172 -11.07 -19.64 5.99
N ASN A 173 -11.14 -20.70 5.15
CA ASN A 173 -11.55 -22.08 5.52
C ASN A 173 -12.05 -22.88 4.30
N THR A 174 -11.25 -23.06 3.25
CA THR A 174 -11.61 -24.03 2.21
C THR A 174 -10.44 -24.92 1.80
N THR A 175 -10.73 -26.19 1.54
CA THR A 175 -9.78 -27.18 0.99
C THR A 175 -9.61 -27.04 -0.53
N THR A 176 -10.06 -25.91 -1.10
CA THR A 176 -10.09 -25.63 -2.53
C THR A 176 -9.20 -24.43 -2.84
N THR A 177 -8.51 -24.44 -3.98
CA THR A 177 -7.76 -23.28 -4.47
C THR A 177 -8.71 -22.08 -4.60
N GLU A 178 -8.53 -21.08 -3.75
CA GLU A 178 -9.33 -19.86 -3.78
C GLU A 178 -8.86 -18.97 -4.93
N VAL A 179 -9.79 -18.59 -5.80
CA VAL A 179 -9.53 -17.74 -6.95
C VAL A 179 -10.05 -16.35 -6.64
N VAL A 180 -9.14 -15.39 -6.50
CA VAL A 180 -9.49 -13.97 -6.35
C VAL A 180 -10.21 -13.51 -7.62
N THR A 181 -11.45 -13.07 -7.46
CA THR A 181 -12.24 -12.51 -8.57
C THR A 181 -11.97 -11.01 -8.65
N LEU A 182 -11.21 -10.60 -9.67
CA LEU A 182 -11.07 -9.19 -10.03
C LEU A 182 -12.45 -8.66 -10.44
N GLY A 183 -12.97 -7.70 -9.70
CA GLY A 183 -14.38 -7.40 -9.72
C GLY A 183 -14.75 -6.05 -10.35
N THR A 184 -13.77 -5.22 -10.68
CA THR A 184 -13.99 -3.96 -11.39
C THR A 184 -12.77 -3.61 -12.22
N THR A 185 -12.97 -3.36 -13.51
CA THR A 185 -11.97 -2.73 -14.37
C THR A 185 -11.89 -1.26 -14.03
N VAL A 186 -10.72 -0.82 -13.55
CA VAL A 186 -10.43 0.60 -13.31
C VAL A 186 -9.97 1.25 -14.61
N THR A 187 -9.06 0.61 -15.34
CA THR A 187 -8.68 1.04 -16.69
C THR A 187 -8.16 -0.13 -17.52
N GLU A 188 -8.42 -0.08 -18.82
CA GLU A 188 -7.78 -0.90 -19.84
C GLU A 188 -7.44 0.02 -21.00
N SER A 189 -6.17 0.39 -21.14
CA SER A 189 -5.75 1.37 -22.15
C SER A 189 -6.06 0.93 -23.58
N ASP A 190 -6.05 -0.38 -23.83
CA ASP A 190 -6.37 -0.99 -25.13
C ASP A 190 -6.73 -2.48 -24.91
N THR A 191 -7.99 -2.83 -25.16
CA THR A 191 -8.51 -4.19 -25.00
C THR A 191 -7.94 -5.18 -26.04
N ASN A 192 -7.27 -4.70 -27.09
CA ASN A 192 -6.50 -5.55 -28.00
C ASN A 192 -5.11 -5.90 -27.46
N ALA A 193 -4.62 -5.17 -26.44
CA ALA A 193 -3.34 -5.41 -25.80
C ALA A 193 -3.49 -6.10 -24.42
N ILE A 194 -4.43 -5.62 -23.60
CA ILE A 194 -4.69 -6.15 -22.26
C ILE A 194 -6.21 -6.21 -22.07
N GLN A 195 -6.74 -7.39 -21.73
CA GLN A 195 -8.17 -7.57 -21.53
C GLN A 195 -8.45 -8.51 -20.35
N ILE A 196 -9.36 -8.10 -19.48
CA ILE A 196 -10.03 -8.97 -18.53
C ILE A 196 -11.26 -9.62 -19.17
N ALA A 197 -11.35 -10.93 -19.00
CA ALA A 197 -12.55 -11.70 -19.30
C ALA A 197 -12.86 -12.56 -18.08
N SER A 198 -14.00 -12.30 -17.42
CA SER A 198 -14.33 -12.90 -16.13
C SER A 198 -13.25 -12.62 -15.08
N ASN A 199 -12.48 -13.63 -14.67
CA ASN A 199 -11.44 -13.60 -13.66
C ASN A 199 -10.03 -13.76 -14.25
N VAL A 200 -9.89 -13.64 -15.57
CA VAL A 200 -8.60 -13.82 -16.27
C VAL A 200 -8.22 -12.54 -16.99
N VAL A 201 -7.06 -11.99 -16.64
CA VAL A 201 -6.40 -10.90 -17.39
C VAL A 201 -5.48 -11.52 -18.42
N THR A 202 -5.72 -11.22 -19.69
CA THR A 202 -4.91 -11.68 -20.82
C THR A 202 -4.08 -10.54 -21.35
N VAL A 203 -2.75 -10.73 -21.36
CA VAL A 203 -1.83 -9.89 -22.13
C VAL A 203 -1.69 -10.50 -23.53
N LYS A 204 -2.09 -9.74 -24.55
CA LYS A 204 -2.18 -10.22 -25.93
C LYS A 204 -0.92 -9.86 -26.73
N GLY A 205 -0.58 -10.74 -27.68
CA GLY A 205 0.57 -10.59 -28.58
C GLY A 205 1.86 -11.25 -28.07
N ASN A 206 2.83 -11.40 -28.96
CA ASN A 206 4.10 -12.09 -28.68
C ASN A 206 5.16 -11.14 -28.08
N ASN A 207 6.12 -11.68 -27.32
CA ASN A 207 7.31 -10.99 -26.80
C ASN A 207 7.02 -9.72 -25.98
N LYS A 208 5.96 -9.74 -25.17
CA LYS A 208 5.62 -8.63 -24.26
C LYS A 208 6.37 -8.80 -22.93
N ARG A 209 7.01 -7.73 -22.47
CA ARG A 209 7.48 -7.62 -21.08
C ARG A 209 6.36 -7.00 -20.27
N TYR A 210 5.94 -7.67 -19.21
CA TYR A 210 4.90 -7.17 -18.31
C TYR A 210 5.44 -7.09 -16.88
N PHE A 211 4.83 -6.20 -16.09
CA PHE A 211 5.07 -6.08 -14.66
C PHE A 211 3.72 -6.16 -13.97
N VAL A 212 3.59 -7.11 -13.04
CA VAL A 212 2.36 -7.30 -12.26
C VAL A 212 2.61 -6.83 -10.85
N ILE A 213 1.70 -6.01 -10.34
CA ILE A 213 1.69 -5.55 -8.95
C ILE A 213 0.37 -5.99 -8.36
N GLY A 214 0.44 -6.77 -7.28
CA GLY A 214 -0.72 -7.13 -6.47
C GLY A 214 -0.52 -6.64 -5.04
N SER A 215 -1.60 -6.52 -4.29
CA SER A 215 -1.55 -6.48 -2.84
C SER A 215 -2.87 -6.98 -2.30
N MET A 216 -2.83 -7.70 -1.18
CA MET A 216 -3.98 -8.36 -0.60
C MET A 216 -4.20 -7.87 0.83
N TYR A 217 -5.47 -7.59 1.16
CA TYR A 217 -5.90 -7.26 2.51
C TYR A 217 -6.35 -8.54 3.22
N MET A 218 -5.82 -8.82 4.41
CA MET A 218 -6.29 -9.93 5.24
C MET A 218 -6.67 -9.44 6.64
N GLU A 219 -7.93 -9.61 7.01
CA GLU A 219 -8.41 -9.35 8.36
C GLU A 219 -8.57 -10.65 9.15
N GLY A 220 -7.65 -10.91 10.08
CA GLY A 220 -7.79 -12.02 11.02
C GLY A 220 -8.65 -11.62 12.21
N VAL A 221 -9.86 -12.18 12.34
CA VAL A 221 -10.76 -12.01 13.50
C VAL A 221 -10.77 -13.23 14.43
N VAL A 222 -9.94 -14.25 14.16
CA VAL A 222 -9.97 -15.50 14.93
C VAL A 222 -9.11 -15.39 16.20
N TYR A 223 -9.78 -15.37 17.35
CA TYR A 223 -9.16 -15.48 18.67
C TYR A 223 -8.47 -16.85 18.81
N GLY A 224 -7.20 -16.87 19.25
CA GLY A 224 -6.52 -18.10 19.68
C GLY A 224 -5.50 -18.69 18.70
N ALA A 225 -5.23 -18.04 17.58
CA ALA A 225 -4.26 -18.54 16.61
C ALA A 225 -3.11 -17.54 16.37
N THR A 226 -1.87 -18.03 16.47
CA THR A 226 -0.62 -17.32 16.12
C THR A 226 -0.58 -17.05 14.61
N HIS A 227 -1.00 -15.87 14.17
CA HIS A 227 -0.98 -15.52 12.75
C HIS A 227 -0.10 -14.28 12.52
N GLN A 228 0.91 -14.44 11.65
CA GLN A 228 1.66 -13.33 11.06
C GLN A 228 1.12 -13.12 9.64
N SER A 229 0.34 -12.06 9.40
CA SER A 229 -0.03 -11.66 8.04
C SER A 229 1.07 -10.78 7.46
N ARG A 230 2.03 -11.39 6.74
CA ARG A 230 2.98 -10.63 5.91
C ARG A 230 2.39 -10.47 4.51
N THR A 231 1.71 -9.35 4.26
CA THR A 231 1.31 -9.02 2.89
C THR A 231 2.55 -8.56 2.11
N ILE A 232 3.04 -9.44 1.24
CA ILE A 232 4.02 -9.12 0.21
C ILE A 232 3.44 -9.68 -1.10
N SER A 233 3.43 -8.88 -2.15
CA SER A 233 3.41 -9.42 -3.50
C SER A 233 4.47 -8.72 -4.33
N LEU A 234 5.50 -9.47 -4.66
CA LEU A 234 6.37 -9.21 -5.80
C LEU A 234 6.76 -10.59 -6.32
N GLU A 235 6.19 -10.99 -7.44
CA GLU A 235 6.76 -12.08 -8.24
C GLU A 235 7.00 -11.56 -9.64
N LYS A 236 8.27 -11.63 -10.05
CA LYS A 236 8.74 -11.36 -11.40
C LYS A 236 9.20 -12.69 -11.95
N ASP A 237 8.57 -13.15 -13.01
CA ASP A 237 9.27 -13.94 -14.01
C ASP A 237 8.76 -13.64 -15.42
N GLY A 238 9.68 -13.64 -16.36
CA GLY A 238 9.44 -13.36 -17.77
C GLY A 238 10.66 -12.78 -18.46
N THR A 239 11.60 -13.65 -18.86
CA THR A 239 12.40 -13.45 -20.07
C THR A 239 11.52 -13.22 -21.29
#